data_AF-A0A3B5ZSF3-F1
#
_entry.id   AF-A0A3B5ZSF3-F1
#
_cell.length_a   1.000
_cell.length_b   1.000
_cell.length_c   1.000
_cell.angle_alpha   90.00
_cell.angle_beta   90.00
_cell.angle_gamma   90.00
#
_symmetry.space_group_name_H-M   'P 1'
#
loop_
_entity.id
_entity.type
_entity.pdbx_description
1 polymer ?
#
loop_
_entity_poly.entity_id
_entity_poly.type
_entity_poly.pdbx_seq_one_letter_code
_entity_poly.pdbx_strand_id
1 'polypeptide(L)' 'MKGSFQDALKSLEPLELPKVTPPLEILAAVEKIPDLARSDMLRAYGKLILSERLFQALMELPMEFRKEWLLMLKEKNNI' A
#
# COMPACT_ATOMS: atom_id res chain seq x y z
N MET A 1 28.51 18.67 -26.15
CA MET A 1 28.90 18.28 -24.77
C MET A 1 28.26 16.92 -24.50
N LYS A 2 29.04 15.83 -24.44
CA LYS A 2 28.54 14.49 -24.11
C LYS A 2 28.72 14.30 -22.61
N GLY A 3 27.66 14.49 -21.83
CA GLY A 3 27.67 14.08 -20.41
C GLY A 3 27.89 12.57 -20.37
N SER A 4 28.98 12.13 -19.74
CA SER A 4 29.29 10.71 -19.66
C SER A 4 28.27 10.05 -18.74
N PHE A 5 27.76 8.87 -19.10
CA PHE A 5 26.95 8.05 -18.18
C PHE A 5 27.64 7.85 -16.82
N GLN A 6 28.98 7.91 -16.80
CA GLN A 6 29.79 7.82 -15.59
C GLN A 6 29.59 9.01 -14.65
N ASP A 7 29.30 10.21 -15.17
CA ASP A 7 29.02 11.40 -14.36
C ASP A 7 27.65 11.30 -13.68
N ALA A 8 26.66 10.68 -14.34
CA ALA A 8 25.35 10.42 -13.76
C ALA A 8 25.39 9.38 -12.62
N LEU A 9 26.27 8.38 -12.73
CA LEU A 9 26.44 7.35 -11.70
C LEU A 9 27.20 7.85 -10.46
N LYS A 10 28.05 8.87 -10.60
CA LYS A 10 28.77 9.50 -9.48
C LYS A 10 27.86 10.33 -8.56
N SER A 11 26.68 10.72 -9.04
CA SER A 11 25.67 11.50 -8.32
C SER A 11 24.68 10.63 -7.52
N LEU A 12 24.86 9.30 -7.49
CA LEU A 12 24.04 8.42 -6.66
C LEU A 12 24.47 8.57 -5.18
N GLU A 13 24.05 9.67 -4.55
CA GLU A 13 23.62 9.59 -3.15
C GLU A 13 22.74 8.35 -3.02
N PRO A 14 22.86 7.53 -1.95
CA PRO A 14 22.04 6.35 -1.79
C PRO A 14 20.57 6.76 -1.93
N LEU A 15 19.98 6.46 -3.09
CA LEU A 15 18.56 6.69 -3.31
C LEU A 15 17.89 5.88 -2.22
N GLU A 16 17.20 6.56 -1.29
CA GLU A 16 16.44 5.89 -0.25
C GLU A 16 15.60 4.84 -0.96
N LEU A 17 15.89 3.57 -0.70
CA LEU A 17 15.13 2.47 -1.27
C LEU A 17 13.65 2.76 -0.98
N PRO A 18 12.74 2.56 -1.96
CA PRO A 18 11.32 2.75 -1.73
C PRO A 18 10.95 2.04 -0.43
N LYS A 19 10.35 2.78 0.51
CA LYS A 19 10.02 2.27 1.84
C LYS A 19 8.86 1.29 1.71
N VAL A 20 9.15 0.09 1.22
CA VAL A 20 8.15 -0.96 1.09
C VAL A 20 7.63 -1.29 2.49
N THR A 21 6.35 -1.00 2.73
CA THR A 21 5.72 -1.31 4.00
C THR A 21 5.80 -2.82 4.24
N PRO A 22 6.35 -3.27 5.39
CA PRO A 22 6.41 -4.69 5.71
C PRO A 22 5.01 -5.33 5.66
N PRO A 23 4.86 -6.54 5.08
CA PRO A 23 3.57 -7.23 5.02
C PRO A 23 2.89 -7.39 6.39
N LEU A 24 3.68 -7.52 7.44
CA LEU A 24 3.17 -7.62 8.82
C LEU A 24 2.44 -6.35 9.27
N GLU A 25 2.96 -5.17 8.90
CA GLU A 25 2.32 -3.89 9.22
C GLU A 25 1.02 -3.71 8.45
N ILE A 26 0.98 -4.16 7.20
CA ILE A 26 -0.24 -4.17 6.38
C ILE A 26 -1.30 -5.03 7.04
N LEU A 27 -0.96 -6.26 7.46
CA LEU A 27 -1.91 -7.15 8.14
C LEU A 27 -2.43 -6.52 9.43
N ALA A 28 -1.53 -6.01 10.28
CA ALA A 28 -1.89 -5.37 11.54
C ALA A 28 -2.79 -4.15 11.35
N ALA A 29 -2.63 -3.38 10.27
CA ALA A 29 -3.49 -2.25 9.97
C ALA A 29 -4.91 -2.68 9.56
N VAL A 30 -5.04 -3.77 8.81
CA VAL A 30 -6.36 -4.30 8.39
C VAL A 30 -7.06 -4.97 9.58
N GLU A 31 -6.33 -5.67 10.45
CA GLU A 31 -6.88 -6.30 11.67
C GLU A 31 -7.44 -5.28 12.67
N LYS A 32 -6.91 -4.05 12.68
CA LYS A 32 -7.42 -2.96 13.53
C LYS A 32 -8.78 -2.43 13.10
N ILE A 33 -9.25 -2.77 11.90
CA ILE A 33 -10.52 -2.27 11.39
C ILE A 33 -11.66 -3.05 12.07
N PRO A 34 -12.52 -2.37 12.85
CA PRO A 34 -13.59 -3.03 13.56
C PRO A 34 -14.63 -3.60 12.60
N ASP A 35 -15.27 -4.71 12.99
CA ASP A 35 -16.38 -5.36 12.28
C ASP A 35 -16.09 -5.71 10.80
N LEU A 36 -14.82 -5.90 10.43
CA LEU A 36 -14.43 -6.36 9.11
C LEU A 36 -14.49 -7.90 9.07
N ALA A 37 -15.30 -8.45 8.17
CA ALA A 37 -15.40 -9.91 8.03
C ALA A 37 -14.04 -10.51 7.61
N ARG A 38 -13.72 -11.70 8.14
CA ARG A 38 -12.45 -12.38 7.85
C ARG A 38 -12.17 -12.54 6.36
N SER A 39 -13.20 -12.83 5.56
CA SER A 39 -13.10 -12.95 4.10
C SER A 39 -12.74 -11.63 3.42
N ASP A 40 -13.31 -10.52 3.89
CA ASP A 40 -13.04 -9.18 3.37
C ASP A 40 -11.66 -8.70 3.80
N MET A 41 -11.22 -9.03 5.03
CA MET A 41 -9.86 -8.78 5.53
C MET A 41 -8.81 -9.47 4.66
N LEU A 42 -8.95 -10.77 4.37
CA LEU A 42 -8.00 -11.51 3.54
C LEU A 42 -7.95 -10.95 2.11
N ARG A 43 -9.09 -10.55 1.56
CA ARG A 43 -9.18 -9.91 0.25
C ARG A 43 -8.50 -8.55 0.23
N ALA A 44 -8.72 -7.72 1.24
CA ALA A 44 -8.09 -6.42 1.40
C ALA A 44 -6.57 -6.57 1.52
N TYR A 45 -6.10 -7.46 2.39
CA TYR A 45 -4.69 -7.76 2.57
C TYR A 45 -4.00 -8.12 1.24
N GLY A 46 -4.60 -9.01 0.46
CA GLY A 46 -4.07 -9.40 -0.85
C GLY A 46 -3.97 -8.23 -1.85
N LYS A 47 -4.84 -7.23 -1.76
CA LYS A 47 -4.75 -6.02 -2.60
C LYS A 47 -3.69 -5.04 -2.10
N LEU A 48 -3.60 -4.86 -0.79
CA LEU A 48 -2.73 -3.86 -0.16
C LEU A 48 -1.26 -4.28 -0.24
N ILE A 49 -0.94 -5.57 -0.11
CA ILE A 49 0.43 -6.07 -0.25
C ILE A 49 1.00 -5.88 -1.66
N LEU A 50 0.13 -5.80 -2.68
CA LEU A 50 0.52 -5.58 -4.07
C LEU A 50 0.57 -4.10 -4.45
N SER A 51 0.11 -3.20 -3.57
CA SER A 51 0.03 -1.78 -3.85
C SER A 51 0.28 -0.93 -2.61
N GLU A 52 1.51 -0.44 -2.48
CA GLU A 52 1.92 0.51 -1.45
C GLU A 52 1.03 1.77 -1.45
N ARG A 53 0.64 2.25 -2.64
CA ARG A 53 -0.26 3.42 -2.77
C ARG A 53 -1.66 3.18 -2.20
N LEU A 54 -2.21 1.97 -2.35
CA LEU A 54 -3.50 1.63 -1.72
C LEU A 54 -3.37 1.56 -0.20
N PHE A 55 -2.26 1.01 0.30
CA PHE A 55 -1.97 0.99 1.72
C PHE A 55 -1.83 2.41 2.30
N GLN A 56 -1.10 3.29 1.62
CA GLN A 56 -0.96 4.66 2.06
C GLN A 56 -2.31 5.40 2.08
N ALA A 57 -3.14 5.23 1.05
CA ALA A 57 -4.49 5.79 1.01
C ALA A 57 -5.36 5.28 2.19
N LEU A 58 -5.23 4.00 2.55
CA LEU A 58 -5.91 3.44 3.73
C LEU A 58 -5.44 4.11 5.02
N MET A 59 -4.15 4.39 5.16
CA MET A 59 -3.57 5.02 6.35
C MET A 59 -3.92 6.50 6.48
N GLU A 60 -4.11 7.20 5.37
CA GLU A 60 -4.58 8.60 5.32
C GLU A 60 -6.09 8.72 5.63
N LEU A 61 -6.87 7.64 5.47
CA LEU A 61 -8.28 7.62 5.81
C LEU A 61 -8.49 7.54 7.35
N PRO A 62 -9.44 8.31 7.89
CA PRO A 62 -9.96 8.12 9.24
C PRO A 62 -10.46 6.68 9.46
N MET A 63 -10.29 6.15 10.66
CA MET A 63 -10.58 4.74 10.97
C MET A 63 -12.02 4.35 10.62
N GLU A 64 -12.96 5.26 10.81
CA GLU A 64 -14.39 5.12 10.59
C GLU A 64 -14.70 4.81 9.12
N PHE A 65 -13.92 5.36 8.19
CA PHE A 65 -14.14 5.19 6.74
C PHE A 65 -13.38 4.00 6.15
N ARG A 66 -12.38 3.45 6.85
CA ARG A 66 -11.52 2.39 6.32
C ARG A 66 -12.30 1.14 5.92
N LYS A 67 -13.28 0.74 6.74
CA LYS A 67 -14.13 -0.43 6.44
C LYS A 67 -14.95 -0.21 5.17
N GLU A 68 -15.70 0.88 5.09
CA GLU A 68 -16.56 1.19 3.94
C GLU A 68 -15.73 1.29 2.66
N TRP A 69 -14.59 1.97 2.71
CA TRP A 69 -13.69 2.10 1.58
C TRP A 69 -13.16 0.74 1.09
N LEU A 70 -12.75 -0.15 2.01
CA LEU A 70 -12.33 -1.51 1.66
C LEU A 70 -13.47 -2.34 1.02
N LEU A 71 -14.70 -2.15 1.48
CA LEU A 71 -15.88 -2.81 0.90
C LEU A 71 -16.21 -2.26 -0.50
N MET A 72 -16.08 -0.95 -0.75
CA MET A 72 -16.22 -0.39 -2.10
C MET A 72 -15.18 -0.96 -3.08
N LEU A 73 -13.97 -1.25 -2.60
CA LEU A 73 -12.94 -1.90 -3.41
C LEU A 73 -13.28 -3.37 -3.75
N LYS A 74 -14.18 -4.02 -3.01
CA LYS A 74 -14.65 -5.38 -3.30
C LYS A 74 -15.52 -5.40 -4.56
N GLU A 75 -16.41 -4.43 -4.69
CA GLU A 75 -17.44 -4.37 -5.74
C GLU A 75 -16.86 -4.11 -7.14
N LYS A 76 -15.76 -3.35 -7.23
CA LYS A 76 -15.10 -3.04 -8.51
C LYS A 76 -14.50 -4.24 -9.26
N ASN A 77 -14.44 -5.43 -8.66
CA ASN A 77 -13.84 -6.63 -9.26
C ASN A 77 -14.87 -7.66 -9.77
N ASN A 78 -16.16 -7.33 -9.77
CA ASN A 78 -17.25 -8.24 -10.19
C ASN A 78 -17.77 -7.96 -11.62
N ILE A 79 -16.94 -7.38 -12.50
CA ILE A 79 -17.23 -7.13 -13.91
C ILE A 79 -16.32 -7.99 -14.77
#